data_AF-A0A919MIQ7-F1
#
_entry.id   AF-A0A919MIQ7-F1
#
_cell.length_a   1.000
_cell.length_b   1.000
_cell.length_c   1.000
_cell.angle_alpha   90.00
_cell.angle_beta   90.00
_cell.angle_gamma   90.00
#
_symmetry.space_group_name_H-M   'P 1'
#
loop_
_entity.id
_entity.type
_entity.pdbx_description
1 polymer ?
#
loop_
_entity_poly.entity_id
_entity_poly.type
_entity_poly.pdbx_seq_one_letter_code
_entity_poly.pdbx_strand_id
1 'polypeptide(L)'
;MTQEEHYDVASYALGVLDERDAARFEDHLIECPRCAFELESFVQVADLLADVDAGAVIAAEESQRDGRVLHKMIGTVSQERRKANSRRLYSLAAAVVVFAMLSIGALFAGGKLFAPDSTSPATTAGRSSSQLDPLPNSDGAGIGGPDLTGQRYSATDPRTGVAADVAMEKKDWGTQISFAISNIQGPKTCRLIAVHTDGTTEPLVSWSVPADKGWGTAANPAPLMLQSITATPRENIAHLTVQEVTSSGVGDTLVRVP
;
A
#
# COMPACT_ATOMS: atom_id res chain seq x y z
N MET A 1 20.95 -10.64 55.67
CA MET A 1 21.65 -10.89 54.40
C MET A 1 20.63 -10.73 53.31
N THR A 2 20.55 -9.52 52.77
CA THR A 2 19.45 -9.01 51.94
C THR A 2 19.73 -9.31 50.47
N GLN A 3 18.67 -9.58 49.72
CA GLN A 3 18.66 -9.90 48.29
C GLN A 3 19.46 -8.92 47.40
N GLU A 4 19.67 -7.68 47.85
CA GLU A 4 20.38 -6.61 47.13
C GLU A 4 21.88 -6.87 46.92
N GLU A 5 22.56 -7.68 47.74
CA GLU A 5 24.01 -7.92 47.60
C GLU A 5 24.38 -8.97 46.55
N HIS A 6 23.40 -9.73 46.01
CA HIS A 6 23.63 -10.78 45.01
C HIS A 6 23.35 -10.33 43.56
N TYR A 7 23.15 -9.02 43.31
CA TYR A 7 22.69 -8.54 42.00
C TYR A 7 23.82 -8.32 40.98
N ASP A 8 25.08 -8.41 41.37
CA ASP A 8 26.21 -7.92 40.55
C ASP A 8 26.97 -9.01 39.77
N VAL A 9 26.55 -10.28 39.88
CA VAL A 9 27.23 -11.40 39.19
C VAL A 9 27.21 -11.21 37.66
N ALA A 10 26.05 -10.86 37.10
CA ALA A 10 25.91 -10.63 35.66
C ALA A 10 26.64 -9.36 35.19
N SER A 11 26.59 -8.29 35.99
CA SER A 11 27.28 -7.03 35.70
C SER A 11 28.80 -7.18 35.71
N TYR A 12 29.32 -7.98 36.65
CA TYR A 12 30.72 -8.36 36.72
C TYR A 12 31.12 -9.23 35.53
N ALA A 13 30.33 -10.26 35.20
CA ALA A 13 30.58 -11.14 34.06
C ALA A 13 30.59 -10.41 32.71
N LEU A 14 29.73 -9.41 32.53
CA LEU A 14 29.67 -8.56 31.34
C LEU A 14 30.71 -7.42 31.34
N GLY A 15 31.50 -7.27 32.41
CA GLY A 15 32.53 -6.23 32.52
C GLY A 15 31.98 -4.80 32.58
N VAL A 16 30.75 -4.62 33.06
CA VAL A 16 30.06 -3.31 33.11
C VAL A 16 30.34 -2.56 34.42
N LEU A 17 30.78 -3.27 35.46
CA LEU A 17 31.15 -2.66 36.74
C LEU A 17 32.38 -1.77 36.60
N ASP A 18 32.40 -0.66 37.37
CA ASP A 18 33.61 0.12 37.53
C ASP A 18 34.62 -0.60 38.43
N GLU A 19 35.88 -0.16 38.36
CA GLU A 19 37.01 -0.77 39.06
C GLU A 19 36.79 -0.92 40.58
N ARG A 20 36.12 0.04 41.23
CA ARG A 20 35.93 0.01 42.68
C ARG A 20 34.87 -1.00 43.08
N ASP A 21 33.82 -1.10 42.29
CA ASP A 21 32.73 -2.03 42.55
C ASP A 21 33.11 -3.46 42.14
N ALA A 22 33.92 -3.64 41.10
CA ALA A 22 34.53 -4.92 40.76
C ALA A 22 35.40 -5.46 41.91
N ALA A 23 36.30 -4.64 42.48
CA ALA A 23 37.16 -5.05 43.59
C ALA A 23 36.36 -5.46 44.85
N ARG A 24 35.29 -4.72 45.17
CA ARG A 24 34.39 -5.09 46.28
C ARG A 24 33.67 -6.42 46.03
N PHE A 25 33.29 -6.69 44.78
CA PHE A 25 32.64 -7.93 44.40
C PHE A 25 33.62 -9.11 44.46
N GLU A 26 34.88 -8.91 44.06
CA GLU A 26 35.94 -9.92 44.21
C GLU A 26 36.18 -10.31 45.67
N ASP A 27 36.22 -9.34 46.59
CA ASP A 27 36.31 -9.61 48.03
C ASP A 27 35.12 -10.46 48.51
N HIS A 28 33.91 -10.16 48.03
CA HIS A 28 32.70 -10.93 48.34
C HIS A 28 32.73 -12.35 47.76
N LEU A 29 33.30 -12.56 46.57
CA LEU A 29 33.41 -13.88 45.94
C LEU A 29 34.23 -14.86 46.77
N ILE A 30 35.22 -14.38 47.54
CA ILE A 30 36.02 -15.20 48.44
C ILE A 30 35.16 -15.80 49.56
N GLU A 31 34.14 -15.06 50.00
CA GLU A 31 33.35 -15.36 51.19
C GLU A 31 32.00 -16.03 50.84
N CYS A 32 31.56 -15.97 49.58
CA CYS A 32 30.27 -16.50 49.13
C CYS A 32 30.38 -17.54 47.98
N PRO A 33 30.37 -18.85 48.30
CA PRO A 33 30.42 -19.92 47.29
C PRO A 33 29.24 -19.92 46.31
N ARG A 34 28.10 -19.33 46.72
CA ARG A 34 26.90 -19.24 45.88
C ARG A 34 27.13 -18.32 44.68
N CYS A 35 27.73 -17.15 44.91
CA CYS A 35 28.07 -16.20 43.85
C CYS A 35 29.10 -16.78 42.89
N ALA A 36 30.08 -17.55 43.40
CA ALA A 36 31.07 -18.23 42.57
C ALA A 36 30.43 -19.26 41.61
N PHE A 37 29.50 -20.07 42.10
CA PHE A 37 28.76 -21.03 41.27
C PHE A 37 27.84 -20.34 40.25
N GLU A 38 27.20 -19.25 40.65
CA GLU A 38 26.36 -18.46 39.76
C GLU A 38 27.20 -17.82 38.65
N LEU A 39 28.38 -17.28 38.97
CA LEU A 39 29.31 -16.71 37.98
C LEU A 39 29.73 -17.74 36.92
N GLU A 40 30.07 -18.96 37.33
CA GLU A 40 30.45 -20.05 36.40
C GLU A 40 29.34 -20.37 35.40
N SER A 41 28.08 -20.32 35.83
CA SER A 41 26.92 -20.51 34.94
C SER A 41 26.76 -19.35 33.94
N PHE A 42 27.10 -18.13 34.35
CA PHE A 42 26.98 -16.92 33.53
C PHE A 42 28.10 -16.74 32.50
N VAL A 43 29.30 -17.30 32.73
CA VAL A 43 30.42 -17.24 31.76
C VAL A 43 30.00 -17.80 30.39
N GLN A 44 29.20 -18.86 30.36
CA GLN A 44 28.68 -19.44 29.10
C GLN A 44 27.76 -18.47 28.35
N VAL A 45 26.93 -17.72 29.08
CA VAL A 45 26.02 -16.73 28.49
C VAL A 45 26.80 -15.51 28.01
N ALA A 46 27.79 -15.06 28.78
CA ALA A 46 28.66 -13.96 28.39
C ALA A 46 29.48 -14.27 27.13
N ASP A 47 29.95 -15.50 26.97
CA ASP A 47 30.67 -15.96 25.76
C ASP A 47 29.77 -15.92 24.52
N LEU A 48 28.53 -16.40 24.64
CA LEU A 48 27.54 -16.30 23.55
C LEU A 48 27.19 -14.85 23.19
N LEU A 49 27.21 -13.93 24.15
CA LEU A 49 26.97 -12.51 23.92
C LEU A 49 28.19 -11.79 23.32
N ALA A 50 29.40 -12.30 23.52
CA ALA A 50 30.62 -11.73 22.94
C ALA A 50 30.66 -11.83 21.41
N ASP A 51 29.99 -12.84 20.85
CA ASP A 51 29.84 -13.04 19.40
C ASP A 51 28.78 -12.12 18.76
N VAL A 52 27.99 -11.39 19.56
CA VAL A 52 26.92 -10.51 19.07
C VAL A 52 27.46 -9.12 18.78
N ASP A 53 27.33 -8.67 17.53
CA ASP A 53 27.62 -7.28 17.18
C ASP A 53 26.53 -6.34 17.75
N ALA A 54 26.91 -5.55 18.76
CA ALA A 54 26.03 -4.56 19.36
C ALA A 54 25.53 -3.52 18.34
N GLY A 55 26.35 -3.18 17.34
CA GLY A 55 25.95 -2.26 16.27
C GLY A 55 24.78 -2.79 15.44
N ALA A 56 24.85 -4.06 15.03
CA ALA A 56 23.78 -4.75 14.32
C ALA A 56 22.49 -4.84 15.16
N VAL A 57 22.60 -5.11 16.47
CA VAL A 57 21.42 -5.17 17.36
C VAL A 57 20.76 -3.80 17.48
N ILE A 58 21.54 -2.74 17.70
CA ILE A 58 21.02 -1.37 17.80
C ILE A 58 20.36 -0.94 16.48
N ALA A 59 21.00 -1.21 15.34
CA ALA A 59 20.44 -0.90 14.03
C ALA A 59 19.12 -1.66 13.75
N ALA A 60 19.02 -2.92 14.19
CA ALA A 60 17.79 -3.69 14.09
C ALA A 60 16.67 -3.12 14.97
N GLU A 61 16.98 -2.69 16.19
CA GLU A 61 16.00 -2.02 17.07
C GLU A 61 15.52 -0.69 16.49
N GLU A 62 16.43 0.13 15.95
CA GLU A 62 16.11 1.42 15.35
C GLU A 62 15.17 1.24 14.13
N SER A 63 15.50 0.31 13.24
CA SER A 63 14.63 -0.07 12.11
C SER A 63 13.23 -0.50 12.56
N GLN A 64 13.14 -1.28 13.65
CA GLN A 64 11.85 -1.69 14.20
C GLN A 64 11.06 -0.53 14.80
N ARG A 65 11.74 0.42 15.49
CA ARG A 65 11.11 1.63 16.04
C ARG A 65 10.59 2.53 14.91
N ASP A 66 11.39 2.76 13.88
CA ASP A 66 11.02 3.55 12.71
C ASP A 66 9.80 2.97 11.99
N GLY A 67 9.79 1.64 11.79
CA GLY A 67 8.62 0.94 11.25
C GLY A 67 7.36 1.14 12.08
N ARG A 68 7.45 1.10 13.41
CA ARG A 68 6.32 1.35 14.32
C ARG A 68 5.85 2.81 14.28
N VAL A 69 6.78 3.77 14.22
CA VAL A 69 6.44 5.21 14.12
C VAL A 69 5.74 5.49 12.80
N LEU A 70 6.26 4.96 11.68
CA LEU A 70 5.62 5.04 10.38
C LEU A 70 4.21 4.44 10.40
N HIS A 71 4.05 3.23 10.96
CA HIS A 71 2.74 2.58 11.05
C HIS A 71 1.75 3.38 11.91
N LYS A 72 2.22 3.96 13.01
CA LYS A 72 1.41 4.86 13.86
C LYS A 72 1.00 6.11 13.10
N MET A 73 1.91 6.74 12.35
CA MET A 73 1.60 7.93 11.55
C MET A 73 0.59 7.63 10.42
N ILE A 74 0.75 6.52 9.69
CA ILE A 74 -0.22 6.06 8.68
C ILE A 74 -1.59 5.81 9.34
N GLY A 75 -1.59 5.14 10.50
CA GLY A 75 -2.81 4.91 11.29
C GLY A 75 -3.51 6.19 11.71
N THR A 76 -2.78 7.15 12.27
CA THR A 76 -3.34 8.43 12.75
C THR A 76 -3.88 9.28 11.59
N VAL A 77 -3.15 9.40 10.48
CA VAL A 77 -3.63 10.14 9.29
C VAL A 77 -4.88 9.50 8.70
N SER A 78 -4.97 8.17 8.68
CA SER A 78 -6.16 7.47 8.19
C SER A 78 -7.42 7.76 9.03
N GLN A 79 -7.28 7.84 10.36
CA GLN A 79 -8.38 8.16 11.27
C GLN A 79 -8.82 9.62 11.15
N GLU A 80 -7.87 10.55 11.06
CA GLU A 80 -8.19 11.98 10.87
C GLU A 80 -8.88 12.23 9.54
N ARG A 81 -8.39 11.60 8.45
CA ARG A 81 -9.05 11.68 7.14
C ARG A 81 -10.48 11.14 7.19
N ARG A 82 -10.73 10.02 7.88
CA ARG A 82 -12.08 9.46 8.03
C ARG A 82 -13.02 10.37 8.81
N LYS A 83 -12.55 11.00 9.89
CA LYS A 83 -13.32 11.95 10.71
C LYS A 83 -13.57 13.29 10.00
N ALA A 84 -12.60 13.77 9.23
CA ALA A 84 -12.76 14.96 8.41
C ALA A 84 -13.75 14.72 7.26
N ASN A 85 -13.67 13.56 6.60
CA ASN A 85 -14.58 13.21 5.52
C ASN A 85 -16.03 13.03 6.00
N SER A 86 -16.24 12.40 7.17
CA SER A 86 -17.58 12.24 7.73
C SER A 86 -18.23 13.58 8.09
N ARG A 87 -17.47 14.52 8.66
CA ARG A 87 -17.97 15.89 8.94
C ARG A 87 -18.38 16.64 7.66
N ARG A 88 -17.61 16.49 6.58
CA ARG A 88 -17.95 17.09 5.28
C ARG A 88 -19.25 16.51 4.71
N LEU A 89 -19.43 15.19 4.81
CA LEU A 89 -20.68 14.53 4.38
C LEU A 89 -21.91 15.02 5.17
N TYR A 90 -21.79 15.20 6.49
CA TYR A 90 -22.87 15.76 7.29
C TYR A 90 -23.20 17.23 6.92
N SER A 91 -22.19 18.04 6.56
CA SER A 91 -22.41 19.42 6.12
C SER A 91 -23.11 19.52 4.75
N LEU A 92 -22.80 18.59 3.82
CA LEU A 92 -23.48 18.51 2.53
C LEU A 92 -24.94 18.04 2.69
N ALA A 93 -25.18 17.05 3.56
CA ALA A 93 -26.53 16.61 3.87
C ALA A 93 -27.40 17.74 4.45
N ALA A 94 -26.85 18.57 5.33
CA ALA A 94 -27.55 19.73 5.88
C ALA A 94 -27.93 20.77 4.79
N ALA A 95 -27.02 21.02 3.83
CA ALA A 95 -27.28 21.95 2.72
C ALA A 95 -28.41 21.46 1.80
N VAL A 96 -28.46 20.15 1.50
CA VAL A 96 -29.52 19.55 0.67
C VAL A 96 -30.90 19.67 1.34
N VAL A 97 -30.98 19.44 2.65
CA VAL A 97 -32.25 19.58 3.40
C VAL A 97 -32.75 21.03 3.39
N VAL A 98 -31.85 22.01 3.58
CA VAL A 98 -32.22 23.44 3.52
C VAL A 98 -32.74 23.81 2.12
N PHE A 99 -32.08 23.36 1.05
CA PHE A 99 -32.53 23.61 -0.32
C PHE A 99 -33.89 22.95 -0.61
N ALA A 100 -34.10 21.72 -0.18
CA ALA A 100 -35.37 21.02 -0.37
C ALA A 100 -36.52 21.75 0.36
N MET A 101 -36.28 22.22 1.60
CA MET A 101 -37.26 22.98 2.38
C MET A 101 -37.60 24.33 1.74
N LEU A 102 -36.61 25.04 1.17
CA LEU A 102 -36.84 26.29 0.44
C LEU A 102 -37.62 26.08 -0.88
N SER A 103 -37.40 24.95 -1.55
CA SER A 103 -38.05 24.62 -2.83
C SER A 103 -39.55 24.32 -2.68
N ILE A 104 -39.95 23.73 -1.55
CA ILE A 104 -41.36 23.43 -1.25
C ILE A 104 -42.14 24.72 -0.93
N GLY A 105 -41.47 25.76 -0.41
CA GLY A 105 -42.08 27.07 -0.16
C GLY A 105 -42.49 27.83 -1.42
N ALA A 106 -41.84 27.58 -2.55
CA ALA A 106 -42.13 28.27 -3.81
C ALA A 106 -43.36 27.71 -4.57
N LEU A 107 -43.84 26.51 -4.20
CA LEU A 107 -44.95 25.85 -4.92
C LEU A 107 -46.35 26.32 -4.48
N PHE A 108 -46.48 27.12 -3.42
CA PHE A 108 -47.77 27.62 -2.91
C PHE A 108 -48.14 29.04 -3.37
N ALA A 109 -47.33 29.68 -4.22
CA ALA A 109 -47.58 31.03 -4.72
C ALA A 109 -47.80 31.07 -6.24
N GLY A 110 -49.06 30.90 -6.66
CA GLY A 110 -49.62 31.55 -7.86
C GLY A 110 -49.24 30.99 -9.24
N GLY A 111 -50.18 30.31 -9.89
CA GLY A 111 -50.00 29.76 -11.24
C GLY A 111 -50.14 30.73 -12.41
N LYS A 112 -49.77 30.27 -13.61
CA LYS A 112 -50.62 30.21 -14.83
C LYS A 112 -49.80 29.75 -16.04
N LEU A 113 -50.40 28.80 -16.77
CA LEU A 113 -50.46 28.64 -18.23
C LEU A 113 -49.41 29.38 -19.07
N PHE A 114 -48.50 28.65 -19.73
CA PHE A 114 -48.15 28.80 -21.15
C PHE A 114 -47.42 27.53 -21.62
N ALA A 115 -48.02 26.82 -22.57
CA ALA A 115 -47.33 25.85 -23.43
C ALA A 115 -46.71 26.61 -24.61
N PRO A 116 -45.54 26.17 -25.08
CA PRO A 116 -45.42 25.93 -26.51
C PRO A 116 -44.75 24.59 -26.84
N ASP A 117 -45.06 24.11 -28.05
CA ASP A 117 -44.50 22.93 -28.70
C ASP A 117 -42.96 22.88 -28.61
N SER A 118 -42.43 21.70 -28.31
CA SER A 118 -41.03 21.39 -28.49
C SER A 118 -40.87 19.90 -28.81
N THR A 119 -40.68 19.65 -30.10
CA THR A 119 -39.88 18.58 -30.70
C THR A 119 -39.07 17.75 -29.71
N SER A 120 -39.32 16.44 -29.69
CA SER A 120 -38.49 15.47 -28.98
C SER A 120 -37.04 15.48 -29.50
N PRO A 121 -36.03 15.68 -28.63
CA PRO A 121 -34.76 14.99 -28.75
C PRO A 121 -34.85 13.70 -27.95
N ALA A 122 -34.38 12.59 -28.54
CA ALA A 122 -34.13 11.37 -27.79
C ALA A 122 -33.20 11.68 -26.60
N THR A 123 -33.68 11.29 -25.43
CA THR A 123 -33.15 11.50 -24.10
C THR A 123 -31.64 11.26 -23.99
N THR A 124 -30.88 12.32 -23.72
CA THR A 124 -29.59 12.22 -23.02
C THR A 124 -29.92 12.05 -21.53
N ALA A 125 -29.74 10.83 -21.01
CA ALA A 125 -29.91 10.57 -19.59
C ALA A 125 -28.84 11.32 -18.79
N GLY A 126 -29.29 12.24 -17.93
CA GLY A 126 -28.47 12.96 -16.97
C GLY A 126 -27.81 12.01 -15.98
N ARG A 127 -26.50 12.20 -15.77
CA ARG A 127 -25.72 11.51 -14.74
C ARG A 127 -26.18 11.97 -13.37
N SER A 128 -26.86 11.08 -12.65
CA SER A 128 -27.12 11.18 -11.22
C SER A 128 -25.81 10.88 -10.48
N SER A 129 -25.32 11.83 -9.67
CA SER A 129 -24.06 11.73 -8.91
C SER A 129 -24.15 10.87 -7.64
N SER A 130 -25.02 9.86 -7.65
CA SER A 130 -25.26 8.95 -6.51
C SER A 130 -25.23 7.49 -6.92
N GLN A 131 -24.74 7.19 -8.12
CA GLN A 131 -24.56 5.83 -8.59
C GLN A 131 -23.19 5.35 -8.12
N LEU A 132 -23.16 4.38 -7.19
CA LEU A 132 -21.99 3.54 -6.96
C LEU A 132 -21.48 3.08 -8.33
N ASP A 133 -20.18 3.27 -8.59
CA ASP A 133 -19.54 2.93 -9.86
C ASP A 133 -20.09 1.59 -10.36
N PRO A 134 -20.80 1.54 -11.51
CA PRO A 134 -21.23 0.27 -12.05
C PRO A 134 -19.96 -0.51 -12.40
N LEU A 135 -19.81 -1.72 -11.87
CA LEU A 135 -19.05 -2.75 -12.57
C LEU A 135 -19.80 -2.97 -13.90
N PRO A 136 -19.29 -2.51 -15.06
CA PRO A 136 -20.10 -2.51 -16.27
C PRO A 136 -19.87 -3.80 -17.04
N ASN A 137 -20.84 -4.70 -16.97
CA ASN A 137 -21.18 -5.53 -18.12
C ASN A 137 -22.01 -4.65 -19.06
N SER A 138 -21.39 -4.04 -20.08
CA SER A 138 -21.94 -3.81 -21.43
C SER A 138 -21.05 -2.87 -22.25
N ASP A 139 -20.76 -3.33 -23.47
CA ASP A 139 -20.44 -2.60 -24.69
C ASP A 139 -19.23 -1.67 -24.75
N GLY A 140 -18.02 -2.25 -24.67
CA GLY A 140 -16.87 -1.56 -25.26
C GLY A 140 -15.61 -2.36 -25.56
N ALA A 141 -14.84 -1.75 -26.48
CA ALA A 141 -13.46 -1.97 -26.92
C ALA A 141 -12.99 -3.35 -27.40
N GLY A 142 -13.66 -4.45 -27.07
CA GLY A 142 -13.26 -5.79 -27.51
C GLY A 142 -11.96 -6.32 -26.88
N ILE A 143 -11.55 -5.81 -25.71
CA ILE A 143 -10.30 -6.21 -25.02
C ILE A 143 -10.52 -7.45 -24.12
N GLY A 144 -11.74 -8.00 -24.07
CA GLY A 144 -12.07 -9.21 -23.31
C GLY A 144 -12.00 -8.99 -21.80
N GLY A 145 -13.07 -8.44 -21.22
CA GLY A 145 -13.20 -8.08 -19.80
C GLY A 145 -14.29 -7.02 -19.63
N PRO A 146 -14.71 -6.65 -18.40
CA PRO A 146 -15.71 -5.60 -18.20
C PRO A 146 -15.27 -4.31 -18.90
N ASP A 147 -16.22 -3.54 -19.45
CA ASP A 147 -15.90 -2.39 -20.28
C ASP A 147 -15.18 -1.32 -19.47
N LEU A 148 -13.96 -1.00 -19.88
CA LEU A 148 -13.07 -0.12 -19.12
C LEU A 148 -13.27 1.31 -19.61
N THR A 149 -13.95 2.10 -18.78
CA THR A 149 -14.06 3.56 -18.89
C THR A 149 -12.70 4.19 -18.60
N GLY A 150 -12.28 5.18 -19.40
CA GLY A 150 -11.02 5.90 -19.18
C GLY A 150 -10.15 6.04 -20.43
N GLN A 151 -9.02 6.73 -20.28
CA GLN A 151 -8.05 6.93 -21.36
C GLN A 151 -7.19 5.68 -21.52
N ARG A 152 -7.04 5.21 -22.75
CA ARG A 152 -6.34 3.97 -23.08
C ARG A 152 -4.94 4.22 -23.61
N TYR A 153 -4.05 3.32 -23.21
CA TYR A 153 -2.64 3.30 -23.55
C TYR A 153 -2.23 1.86 -23.84
N SER A 154 -1.39 1.69 -24.86
CA SER A 154 -0.92 0.37 -25.26
C SER A 154 0.57 0.44 -25.53
N ALA A 155 1.30 -0.59 -25.13
CA ALA A 155 2.71 -0.72 -25.44
C ALA A 155 3.11 -2.19 -25.62
N THR A 156 4.12 -2.42 -26.43
CA THR A 156 4.79 -3.71 -26.58
C THR A 156 6.28 -3.48 -26.45
N ASP A 157 6.93 -4.21 -25.56
CA ASP A 157 8.37 -4.12 -25.38
C ASP A 157 9.06 -5.04 -26.40
N PRO A 158 9.94 -4.51 -27.28
CA PRO A 158 10.56 -5.32 -28.32
C PRO A 158 11.63 -6.28 -27.79
N ARG A 159 12.15 -6.09 -26.57
CA ARG A 159 13.15 -6.96 -25.95
C ARG A 159 12.50 -8.19 -25.34
N THR A 160 11.38 -8.00 -24.64
CA THR A 160 10.69 -9.10 -23.95
C THR A 160 9.55 -9.70 -24.77
N GLY A 161 9.04 -8.95 -25.75
CA GLY A 161 7.83 -9.28 -26.50
C GLY A 161 6.53 -9.13 -25.70
N VAL A 162 6.60 -8.72 -24.42
CA VAL A 162 5.41 -8.55 -23.58
C VAL A 162 4.64 -7.32 -24.06
N ALA A 163 3.33 -7.49 -24.21
CA ALA A 163 2.41 -6.41 -24.55
C ALA A 163 1.50 -6.11 -23.37
N ALA A 164 1.21 -4.83 -23.16
CA ALA A 164 0.25 -4.37 -22.16
C ALA A 164 -0.68 -3.32 -22.73
N ASP A 165 -1.97 -3.52 -22.49
CA ASP A 165 -3.03 -2.55 -22.72
C ASP A 165 -3.54 -2.07 -21.36
N VAL A 166 -3.67 -0.76 -21.19
CA VAL A 166 -4.04 -0.13 -19.92
C VAL A 166 -5.12 0.91 -20.18
N ALA A 167 -6.20 0.85 -19.41
CA ALA A 167 -7.18 1.91 -19.28
C ALA A 167 -7.01 2.57 -17.90
N MET A 168 -6.90 3.91 -17.90
CA MET A 168 -6.85 4.71 -16.67
C MET A 168 -8.04 5.67 -16.63
N GLU A 169 -8.87 5.55 -15.59
CA GLU A 169 -9.99 6.44 -15.33
C GLU A 169 -9.66 7.39 -14.20
N LYS A 170 -9.85 8.69 -14.44
CA LYS A 170 -9.77 9.71 -13.39
C LYS A 170 -11.01 9.61 -12.50
N LYS A 171 -10.79 9.47 -11.20
CA LYS A 171 -11.81 9.51 -10.15
C LYS A 171 -11.53 10.71 -9.22
N ASP A 172 -12.52 11.06 -8.40
CA ASP A 172 -12.37 12.11 -7.38
C ASP A 172 -11.40 11.71 -6.25
N TRP A 173 -11.29 10.40 -5.97
CA TRP A 173 -10.38 9.82 -5.00
C TRP A 173 -9.00 9.43 -5.56
N GLY A 174 -8.77 9.52 -6.87
CA GLY A 174 -7.50 9.10 -7.49
C GLY A 174 -7.68 8.55 -8.92
N THR A 175 -7.04 7.42 -9.20
CA THR A 175 -7.08 6.77 -10.51
C THR A 175 -7.48 5.31 -10.39
N GLN A 176 -8.48 4.90 -11.17
CA GLN A 176 -8.81 3.50 -11.39
C GLN A 176 -8.06 2.98 -12.61
N ILE A 177 -7.42 1.83 -12.49
CA ILE A 177 -6.55 1.26 -13.51
C ILE A 177 -7.05 -0.15 -13.83
N SER A 178 -7.19 -0.45 -15.12
CA SER A 178 -7.53 -1.78 -15.58
C SER A 178 -6.64 -2.13 -16.76
N PHE A 179 -6.11 -3.34 -16.78
CA PHE A 179 -5.03 -3.67 -17.71
C PHE A 179 -5.06 -5.13 -18.15
N ALA A 180 -4.61 -5.33 -19.39
CA ALA A 180 -4.48 -6.63 -20.04
C ALA A 180 -2.99 -6.85 -20.34
N ILE A 181 -2.48 -8.05 -20.05
CA ILE A 181 -1.11 -8.43 -20.36
C ILE A 181 -1.10 -9.62 -21.30
N SER A 182 -0.34 -9.51 -22.37
CA SER A 182 -0.17 -10.54 -23.40
C SER A 182 1.29 -10.92 -23.59
N ASN A 183 1.49 -12.11 -24.15
CA ASN A 183 2.78 -12.73 -24.38
C ASN A 183 3.65 -12.86 -23.11
N ILE A 184 3.00 -13.24 -22.00
CA ILE A 184 3.67 -13.49 -20.72
C ILE A 184 3.68 -14.99 -20.41
N GLN A 185 4.83 -15.53 -20.02
CA GLN A 185 5.03 -16.95 -19.70
C GLN A 185 5.69 -17.12 -18.33
N GLY A 186 5.27 -18.15 -17.60
CA GLY A 186 5.83 -18.49 -16.31
C GLY A 186 7.08 -19.38 -16.39
N PRO A 187 7.70 -19.70 -15.24
CA PRO A 187 7.35 -19.20 -13.90
C PRO A 187 7.91 -17.79 -13.66
N LYS A 188 7.06 -16.87 -13.16
CA LYS A 188 7.52 -15.57 -12.65
C LYS A 188 6.49 -14.87 -11.77
N THR A 189 6.99 -14.06 -10.83
CA THR A 189 6.17 -13.11 -10.07
C THR A 189 6.32 -11.75 -10.71
N CYS A 190 5.21 -11.07 -10.98
CA CYS A 190 5.20 -9.76 -11.63
C CYS A 190 4.51 -8.73 -10.74
N ARG A 191 4.80 -7.45 -10.99
CA ARG A 191 4.11 -6.33 -10.36
C ARG A 191 3.89 -5.19 -11.35
N LEU A 192 2.83 -4.43 -11.12
CA LEU A 192 2.56 -3.16 -11.79
C LEU A 192 3.02 -2.03 -10.87
N ILE A 193 3.73 -1.07 -11.43
CA ILE A 193 4.26 0.10 -10.71
C ILE A 193 3.80 1.35 -11.45
N ALA A 194 3.26 2.32 -10.71
CA ALA A 194 3.10 3.67 -11.20
C ALA A 194 4.42 4.43 -11.01
N VAL A 195 4.92 5.04 -12.08
CA VAL A 195 6.01 6.01 -11.99
C VAL A 195 5.39 7.39 -12.05
N HIS A 196 5.64 8.19 -11.02
CA HIS A 196 5.06 9.52 -10.88
C HIS A 196 5.82 10.55 -11.73
N THR A 197 5.17 11.69 -11.96
CA THR A 197 5.77 12.83 -12.67
C THR A 197 6.94 13.45 -11.92
N ASP A 198 7.04 13.25 -10.59
CA ASP A 198 8.16 13.64 -9.75
C ASP A 198 9.32 12.61 -9.72
N GLY A 199 9.18 11.49 -10.43
CA GLY A 199 10.18 10.43 -10.51
C GLY A 199 10.09 9.38 -9.39
N THR A 200 9.20 9.54 -8.41
CA THR A 200 8.95 8.50 -7.40
C THR A 200 8.21 7.31 -8.02
N THR A 201 8.21 6.16 -7.31
CA THR A 201 7.58 4.93 -7.78
C THR A 201 6.64 4.34 -6.73
N GLU A 202 5.43 3.96 -7.12
CA GLU A 202 4.40 3.35 -6.27
C GLU A 202 4.06 1.94 -6.81
N PRO A 203 4.32 0.85 -6.05
CA PRO A 203 3.86 -0.48 -6.41
C PRO A 203 2.34 -0.58 -6.22
N LEU A 204 1.62 -0.93 -7.28
CA LEU A 204 0.15 -0.93 -7.30
C LEU A 204 -0.45 -2.31 -7.01
N VAL A 205 0.10 -3.35 -7.63
CA VAL A 205 -0.40 -4.74 -7.51
C VAL A 205 0.68 -5.72 -7.93
N SER A 206 0.67 -6.92 -7.34
CA SER A 206 1.53 -8.04 -7.73
C SER A 206 0.73 -9.30 -8.02
N TRP A 207 1.20 -10.12 -8.96
CA TRP A 207 0.59 -11.41 -9.32
C TRP A 207 1.66 -12.45 -9.68
N SER A 208 1.27 -13.72 -9.75
CA SER A 208 2.14 -14.83 -10.14
C SER A 208 1.67 -15.44 -11.46
N VAL A 209 2.63 -15.84 -12.28
CA VAL A 209 2.46 -16.56 -13.55
C VAL A 209 3.05 -17.97 -13.33
N PRO A 210 2.20 -19.01 -13.14
CA PRO A 210 2.66 -20.37 -12.87
C PRO A 210 3.51 -20.95 -14.01
N ALA A 211 4.40 -21.90 -13.68
CA ALA A 211 5.36 -22.48 -14.62
C ALA A 211 4.73 -23.13 -15.87
N ASP A 212 3.52 -23.67 -15.75
CA ASP A 212 2.78 -24.35 -16.81
C ASP A 212 1.78 -23.44 -17.54
N LYS A 213 1.79 -22.13 -17.25
CA LYS A 213 0.83 -21.16 -17.78
C LYS A 213 1.52 -20.00 -18.49
N GLY A 214 0.79 -19.46 -19.46
CA GLY A 214 1.06 -18.18 -20.09
C GLY A 214 -0.23 -17.55 -20.57
N TRP A 215 -0.22 -16.25 -20.85
CA TRP A 215 -1.37 -15.49 -21.31
C TRP A 215 -1.01 -14.65 -22.53
N GLY A 216 -1.96 -14.50 -23.47
CA GLY A 216 -1.72 -13.89 -24.78
C GLY A 216 -0.61 -14.60 -25.55
N THR A 217 -0.52 -15.92 -25.44
CA THR A 217 0.44 -16.79 -26.14
C THR A 217 -0.27 -17.64 -27.19
N ALA A 218 0.48 -18.31 -28.07
CA ALA A 218 -0.13 -19.24 -29.03
C ALA A 218 -0.92 -20.39 -28.36
N ALA A 219 -0.47 -20.86 -27.19
CA ALA A 219 -1.13 -21.93 -26.43
C ALA A 219 -2.33 -21.44 -25.60
N ASN A 220 -2.30 -20.17 -25.18
CA ASN A 220 -3.41 -19.52 -24.49
C ASN A 220 -3.57 -18.08 -25.02
N PRO A 221 -4.41 -17.88 -26.05
CA PRO A 221 -4.56 -16.58 -26.72
C PRO A 221 -5.21 -15.50 -25.86
N ALA A 222 -5.91 -15.87 -24.78
CA ALA A 222 -6.56 -14.90 -23.92
C ALA A 222 -5.52 -14.11 -23.10
N PRO A 223 -5.60 -12.76 -23.06
CA PRO A 223 -4.71 -11.95 -22.22
C PRO A 223 -5.02 -12.17 -20.73
N LEU A 224 -4.05 -11.84 -19.88
CA LEU A 224 -4.24 -11.78 -18.44
C LEU A 224 -4.88 -10.43 -18.09
N MET A 225 -6.13 -10.46 -17.66
CA MET A 225 -6.88 -9.27 -17.26
C MET A 225 -6.80 -9.04 -15.75
N LEU A 226 -6.43 -7.83 -15.35
CA LEU A 226 -6.24 -7.42 -13.97
C LEU A 226 -6.73 -5.98 -13.75
N GLN A 227 -6.96 -5.62 -12.49
CA GLN A 227 -7.39 -4.28 -12.10
C GLN A 227 -6.64 -3.81 -10.85
N SER A 228 -6.50 -2.49 -10.71
CA SER A 228 -5.89 -1.83 -9.55
C SER A 228 -6.44 -0.41 -9.37
N ILE A 229 -6.13 0.21 -8.24
CA ILE A 229 -6.52 1.59 -7.91
C ILE A 229 -5.34 2.27 -7.21
N THR A 230 -5.24 3.59 -7.34
CA THR A 230 -4.29 4.42 -6.57
C THR A 230 -4.95 5.73 -6.17
N ALA A 231 -4.54 6.29 -5.03
CA ALA A 231 -4.93 7.64 -4.62
C ALA A 231 -4.24 8.73 -5.48
N THR A 232 -3.25 8.33 -6.30
CA THR A 232 -2.52 9.22 -7.20
C THR A 232 -3.44 9.75 -8.30
N PRO A 233 -3.58 11.08 -8.47
CA PRO A 233 -4.33 11.67 -9.58
C PRO A 233 -3.74 11.26 -10.94
N ARG A 234 -4.58 11.07 -11.96
CA ARG A 234 -4.14 10.62 -13.29
C ARG A 234 -3.02 11.51 -13.84
N GLU A 235 -3.12 12.81 -13.69
CA GLU A 235 -2.12 13.80 -14.11
C GLU A 235 -0.74 13.65 -13.46
N ASN A 236 -0.66 12.95 -12.33
CA ASN A 236 0.59 12.71 -11.61
C ASN A 236 1.22 11.35 -11.94
N ILE A 237 0.59 10.54 -12.81
CA ILE A 237 1.14 9.28 -13.30
C ILE A 237 1.83 9.56 -14.64
N ALA A 238 3.16 9.45 -14.65
CA ALA A 238 3.97 9.69 -15.84
C ALA A 238 3.94 8.50 -16.81
N HIS A 239 3.95 7.28 -16.28
CA HIS A 239 3.81 6.02 -17.01
C HIS A 239 3.64 4.87 -16.02
N LEU A 240 3.19 3.72 -16.50
CA LEU A 240 3.15 2.46 -15.75
C LEU A 240 4.26 1.52 -16.24
N THR A 241 4.81 0.73 -15.32
CA THR A 241 5.73 -0.36 -15.66
C THR A 241 5.25 -1.68 -15.10
N VAL A 242 5.32 -2.72 -15.92
CA VAL A 242 5.24 -4.10 -15.46
C VAL A 242 6.66 -4.60 -15.24
N GLN A 243 6.96 -5.08 -14.04
CA GLN A 243 8.26 -5.61 -13.68
C GLN A 243 8.14 -7.03 -13.15
N GLU A 244 9.16 -7.84 -13.39
CA GLU A 244 9.38 -9.08 -12.65
C GLU A 244 9.85 -8.75 -11.22
N VAL A 245 9.47 -9.60 -10.27
CA VAL A 245 9.91 -9.54 -8.88
C VAL A 245 10.85 -10.70 -8.63
N THR A 246 12.10 -10.38 -8.30
CA THR A 246 13.15 -11.32 -7.97
C THR A 246 13.38 -11.35 -6.45
N SER A 247 14.15 -12.32 -5.95
CA SER A 247 14.54 -12.40 -4.54
C SER A 247 15.36 -11.19 -4.05
N SER A 248 15.98 -10.44 -4.97
CA SER A 248 16.70 -9.17 -4.68
C SER A 248 15.79 -7.93 -4.70
N GLY A 249 14.48 -8.08 -4.95
CA GLY A 249 13.48 -7.00 -4.87
C GLY A 249 13.35 -6.10 -6.11
N VAL A 250 14.38 -6.06 -6.97
CA VAL A 250 14.34 -5.37 -8.28
C VAL A 250 14.55 -6.42 -9.38
N GLY A 251 13.50 -6.69 -10.15
CA GLY A 251 13.60 -7.50 -11.36
C GLY A 251 13.50 -6.69 -12.64
N ASP A 252 13.59 -7.39 -13.76
CA ASP A 252 13.56 -6.81 -15.10
C ASP A 252 12.25 -6.08 -15.39
N THR A 253 12.32 -4.94 -16.07
CA THR A 253 11.14 -4.30 -16.65
C THR A 253 10.68 -5.09 -17.86
N LEU A 254 9.46 -5.61 -17.80
CA LEU A 254 8.85 -6.41 -18.85
C LEU A 254 8.23 -5.54 -19.93
N VAL A 255 7.50 -4.49 -19.54
CA VAL A 255 6.92 -3.52 -20.47
C VAL A 255 6.67 -2.19 -19.76
N ARG A 256 6.84 -1.08 -20.49
CA ARG A 256 6.50 0.28 -20.05
C ARG A 256 5.33 0.80 -20.89
N VAL A 257 4.28 1.26 -20.24
CA VAL A 257 3.09 1.85 -20.86
C VAL A 257 3.01 3.33 -20.47
N PRO A 258 2.88 4.27 -21.43
CA PRO A 258 2.79 5.71 -21.13
C PRO A 258 1.53 6.10 -20.34
#